data_AF-A0A1H0KBD6-F1
#
_entry.id   AF-A0A1H0KBD6-F1
#
_cell.length_a   1.000
_cell.length_b   1.000
_cell.length_c   1.000
_cell.angle_alpha   90.00
_cell.angle_beta   90.00
_cell.angle_gamma   90.00
#
_symmetry.space_group_name_H-M   'P 1'
#
loop_
_entity.id
_entity.type
_entity.pdbx_description
1 polymer ?
#
loop_
_entity_poly.entity_id
_entity_poly.type
_entity_poly.pdbx_seq_one_letter_code
_entity_poly.pdbx_strand_id
1 'polypeptide(L)'
;MITDTGSALRMDILEKAAEQQIVKPLRSYGWSADITSRQVPGEFLIVSAVKQGHEHKVALMYSSATDNLHYKYLDKQVEHIFTNGELYMIDSFAFGINCKVSPISEFFPLMIDWSRALSPPAEVSVNNRPRQGIIRITAEKPIDGIWAHLNQLASTSLAKKLITRRYLESGVELQEALLESKAAGVAFSVRSAADYFKSAANESLNKRVLSLYYGSLALAFAEMLSAPYGPSDLDEVEGMTKNGHGLYTVPSGTDDFGGLTVGLLATGFFPRWVSFLGHDVSNFPRKKATTTSDLNSYTTGTFASIEQLFSTLPELGSLYHDVYESEPSWVNTAFDSGAGYQLRNHHTSSSYINLIDPSSKLSIDRLSSNKWAISEIERKHDNGSKEAIFRVRVDHDNFEHWHQALPLHQSPFFEGSALILPVLGGVFEYRAVSLSLLYALSILVRYMPSAWRRVEGGDWDEHLTLVKMTLDIFERVLPEQFLESITDQRIYSKVPGTF
;
A
#
# COMPACT_ATOMS: atom_id res chain seq x y z
N MET A 1 -36.27 -53.93 -7.33
CA MET A 1 -35.97 -52.63 -7.94
C MET A 1 -36.05 -51.59 -6.83
N ILE A 2 -34.92 -51.04 -6.41
CA ILE A 2 -34.91 -49.93 -5.45
C ILE A 2 -35.24 -48.68 -6.26
N THR A 3 -36.42 -48.12 -6.05
CA THR A 3 -36.84 -46.83 -6.63
C THR A 3 -36.00 -45.72 -5.99
N ASP A 4 -35.17 -45.06 -6.78
CA ASP A 4 -34.42 -43.88 -6.34
C ASP A 4 -35.41 -42.75 -6.01
N THR A 5 -35.51 -42.38 -4.75
CA THR A 5 -36.38 -41.32 -4.20
C THR A 5 -35.85 -39.91 -4.53
N GLY A 6 -35.14 -39.77 -5.65
CA GLY A 6 -34.37 -38.58 -6.04
C GLY A 6 -33.10 -38.36 -5.20
N SER A 7 -32.71 -39.35 -4.39
CA SER A 7 -31.55 -39.27 -3.51
C SER A 7 -30.24 -39.19 -4.29
N ALA A 8 -30.12 -39.91 -5.42
CA ALA A 8 -28.93 -39.84 -6.25
C ALA A 8 -28.75 -38.44 -6.87
N LEU A 9 -29.86 -37.83 -7.32
CA LEU A 9 -29.84 -36.46 -7.87
C LEU A 9 -29.43 -35.43 -6.81
N ARG A 10 -29.98 -35.52 -5.60
CA ARG A 10 -29.62 -34.60 -4.49
C ARG A 10 -28.15 -34.74 -4.10
N MET A 11 -27.63 -35.96 -4.04
CA MET A 11 -26.21 -36.19 -3.77
C MET A 11 -25.31 -35.67 -4.88
N ASP A 12 -25.70 -35.78 -6.16
CA ASP A 12 -24.94 -35.19 -7.28
C ASP A 12 -24.91 -33.65 -7.21
N ILE A 13 -26.04 -33.02 -6.86
CA ILE A 13 -26.08 -31.56 -6.60
C ILE A 13 -25.14 -31.19 -5.45
N LEU A 14 -25.17 -31.97 -4.36
CA LEU A 14 -24.35 -31.73 -3.19
C LEU A 14 -22.86 -31.87 -3.48
N GLU A 15 -22.48 -32.86 -4.27
CA GLU A 15 -21.10 -33.11 -4.69
C GLU A 15 -20.58 -31.98 -5.58
N LYS A 16 -21.39 -31.52 -6.53
CA LYS A 16 -21.07 -30.33 -7.35
C LYS A 16 -20.93 -29.08 -6.49
N ALA A 17 -21.79 -28.88 -5.49
CA ALA A 17 -21.72 -27.76 -4.58
C ALA A 17 -20.46 -27.80 -3.70
N ALA A 18 -20.15 -28.96 -3.11
CA ALA A 18 -18.92 -29.16 -2.34
C ALA A 18 -17.66 -28.92 -3.20
N GLU A 19 -17.63 -29.45 -4.42
CA GLU A 19 -16.50 -29.27 -5.32
C GLU A 19 -16.30 -27.79 -5.68
N GLN A 20 -17.38 -27.07 -5.99
CA GLN A 20 -17.30 -25.67 -6.41
C GLN A 20 -17.04 -24.68 -5.27
N GLN A 21 -17.64 -24.90 -4.11
CA GLN A 21 -17.68 -23.91 -3.02
C GLN A 21 -16.75 -24.24 -1.86
N ILE A 22 -16.28 -25.49 -1.74
CA ILE A 22 -15.38 -25.92 -0.64
C ILE A 22 -14.04 -26.39 -1.21
N VAL A 23 -14.05 -27.46 -2.01
CA VAL A 23 -12.82 -28.16 -2.45
C VAL A 23 -11.98 -27.31 -3.39
N LYS A 24 -12.57 -26.75 -4.46
CA LYS A 24 -11.83 -25.89 -5.41
C LYS A 24 -11.26 -24.64 -4.73
N PRO A 25 -11.99 -23.90 -3.89
CA PRO A 25 -11.42 -22.82 -3.09
C PRO A 25 -10.22 -23.30 -2.27
N LEU A 26 -10.37 -24.31 -1.42
CA LEU A 26 -9.27 -24.86 -0.61
C LEU A 26 -8.02 -25.15 -1.46
N ARG A 27 -8.17 -25.93 -2.53
CA ARG A 27 -7.08 -26.23 -3.48
C ARG A 27 -6.45 -25.00 -4.09
N SER A 28 -7.28 -24.00 -4.42
CA SER A 28 -6.81 -22.74 -4.97
C SER A 28 -5.98 -21.94 -3.96
N TYR A 29 -6.19 -22.08 -2.64
CA TYR A 29 -5.47 -21.36 -1.57
C TYR A 29 -4.45 -22.25 -0.83
N GLY A 30 -3.89 -23.25 -1.53
CA GLY A 30 -2.75 -24.05 -1.06
C GLY A 30 -3.12 -25.20 -0.12
N TRP A 31 -4.40 -25.52 0.04
CA TRP A 31 -4.85 -26.69 0.81
C TRP A 31 -4.97 -27.94 -0.08
N SER A 32 -4.55 -29.09 0.42
CA SER A 32 -4.95 -30.38 -0.17
C SER A 32 -6.32 -30.73 0.37
N ALA A 33 -7.33 -30.90 -0.51
CA ALA A 33 -8.70 -31.14 -0.07
C ALA A 33 -9.41 -32.17 -0.94
N ASP A 34 -10.16 -33.07 -0.31
CA ASP A 34 -10.90 -34.15 -0.95
C ASP A 34 -12.19 -34.50 -0.19
N ILE A 35 -13.18 -35.02 -0.92
CA ILE A 35 -14.41 -35.57 -0.32
C ILE A 35 -14.09 -36.98 0.20
N THR A 36 -14.02 -37.14 1.51
CA THR A 36 -13.61 -38.39 2.16
C THR A 36 -14.79 -39.31 2.52
N SER A 37 -16.01 -38.77 2.58
CA SER A 37 -17.21 -39.58 2.87
C SER A 37 -18.42 -39.09 2.09
N ARG A 38 -19.22 -40.06 1.62
CA ARG A 38 -20.49 -39.85 0.93
C ARG A 38 -21.57 -40.69 1.59
N GLN A 39 -22.54 -40.03 2.23
CA GLN A 39 -23.61 -40.70 2.98
C GLN A 39 -24.96 -40.36 2.38
N VAL A 40 -25.62 -41.37 1.81
CA VAL A 40 -26.99 -41.24 1.27
C VAL A 40 -28.00 -41.11 2.41
N PRO A 41 -27.94 -41.91 3.50
CA PRO A 41 -28.74 -41.63 4.69
C PRO A 41 -28.32 -40.31 5.33
N GLY A 42 -29.24 -39.35 5.40
CA GLY A 42 -28.98 -38.00 5.90
C GLY A 42 -28.38 -37.04 4.86
N GLU A 43 -28.13 -37.52 3.64
CA GLU A 43 -27.73 -36.73 2.47
C GLU A 43 -26.61 -35.71 2.74
N PHE A 44 -25.44 -36.22 3.13
CA PHE A 44 -24.29 -35.38 3.48
C PHE A 44 -22.96 -35.91 2.92
N LEU A 45 -22.02 -34.98 2.81
CA LEU A 45 -20.62 -35.20 2.45
C LEU A 45 -19.71 -34.77 3.60
N ILE A 46 -18.56 -35.42 3.74
CA ILE A 46 -17.46 -34.93 4.59
C ILE A 46 -16.28 -34.59 3.68
N VAL A 47 -15.76 -33.37 3.84
CA VAL A 47 -14.57 -32.89 3.17
C VAL A 47 -13.44 -32.80 4.20
N SER A 48 -12.29 -33.37 3.88
CA SER A 48 -11.05 -33.17 4.64
C SER A 48 -10.14 -32.22 3.88
N ALA A 49 -9.48 -31.33 4.62
CA ALA A 49 -8.54 -30.34 4.10
C ALA A 49 -7.24 -30.37 4.92
N VAL A 50 -6.09 -30.39 4.26
CA VAL A 50 -4.78 -30.43 4.90
C VAL A 50 -3.88 -29.32 4.35
N LYS A 51 -3.26 -28.53 5.23
CA LYS A 51 -2.22 -27.54 4.89
C LYS A 51 -1.19 -27.51 6.00
N GLN A 52 0.10 -27.52 5.64
CA GLN A 52 1.22 -27.52 6.59
C GLN A 52 1.09 -28.57 7.71
N GLY A 53 0.60 -29.77 7.38
CA GLY A 53 0.43 -30.89 8.32
C GLY A 53 -0.78 -30.78 9.27
N HIS A 54 -1.57 -29.71 9.21
CA HIS A 54 -2.80 -29.56 9.97
C HIS A 54 -4.00 -30.01 9.13
N GLU A 55 -4.83 -30.90 9.69
CA GLU A 55 -6.04 -31.42 9.06
C GLU A 55 -7.27 -30.73 9.66
N HIS A 56 -8.18 -30.29 8.79
CA HIS A 56 -9.51 -29.82 9.15
C HIS A 56 -10.59 -30.64 8.45
N LYS A 57 -11.72 -30.85 9.13
CA LYS A 57 -12.87 -31.56 8.55
C LYS A 57 -14.15 -30.77 8.66
N VAL A 58 -14.89 -30.70 7.56
CA VAL A 58 -16.22 -30.06 7.51
C VAL A 58 -17.22 -30.97 6.83
N ALA A 59 -18.49 -30.86 7.22
CA ALA A 59 -19.57 -31.55 6.56
C ALA A 59 -20.37 -30.58 5.68
N LEU A 60 -20.91 -31.08 4.57
CA LEU A 60 -21.91 -30.38 3.78
C LEU A 60 -23.16 -31.24 3.68
N MET A 61 -24.29 -30.74 4.18
CA MET A 61 -25.60 -31.40 4.14
C MET A 61 -26.46 -30.80 3.03
N TYR A 62 -27.28 -31.63 2.38
CA TYR A 62 -28.20 -31.15 1.34
C TYR A 62 -29.24 -30.16 1.88
N SER A 63 -29.78 -30.40 3.09
CA SER A 63 -30.82 -29.57 3.69
C SER A 63 -30.66 -29.45 5.21
N SER A 64 -31.09 -28.31 5.77
CA SER A 64 -31.15 -28.07 7.22
C SER A 64 -32.25 -28.88 7.93
N ALA A 65 -33.30 -29.28 7.20
CA ALA A 65 -34.41 -30.08 7.74
C ALA A 65 -34.10 -31.59 7.71
N THR A 66 -32.99 -31.97 8.34
CA THR A 66 -32.53 -33.36 8.44
C THR A 66 -32.66 -33.87 9.87
N ASP A 67 -32.86 -35.19 10.05
CA ASP A 67 -32.97 -35.80 11.38
C ASP A 67 -31.72 -35.50 12.25
N ASN A 68 -31.95 -35.11 13.51
CA ASN A 68 -30.91 -34.79 14.49
C ASN A 68 -29.89 -35.93 14.70
N LEU A 69 -30.27 -37.18 14.43
CA LEU A 69 -29.33 -38.30 14.52
C LEU A 69 -28.09 -38.09 13.62
N HIS A 70 -28.27 -37.46 12.46
CA HIS A 70 -27.17 -37.15 11.53
C HIS A 70 -26.33 -35.98 12.02
N TYR A 71 -26.96 -34.94 12.57
CA TYR A 71 -26.25 -33.83 13.21
C TYR A 71 -25.36 -34.31 14.37
N LYS A 72 -25.87 -35.15 15.26
CA LYS A 72 -25.09 -35.73 16.38
C LYS A 72 -23.99 -36.67 15.93
N TYR A 73 -24.15 -37.34 14.78
CA TYR A 73 -23.08 -38.11 14.17
C TYR A 73 -21.96 -37.18 13.67
N LEU A 74 -22.33 -36.13 12.93
CA LEU A 74 -21.39 -35.16 12.36
C LEU A 74 -20.64 -34.35 13.43
N ASP A 75 -21.30 -33.96 14.53
CA ASP A 75 -20.70 -33.25 15.68
C ASP A 75 -19.46 -33.94 16.26
N LYS A 76 -19.33 -35.26 16.05
CA LYS A 76 -18.18 -36.06 16.51
C LYS A 76 -17.07 -36.22 15.47
N GLN A 77 -17.32 -35.82 14.23
CA GLN A 77 -16.47 -36.13 13.07
C GLN A 77 -15.88 -34.89 12.41
N VAL A 78 -16.56 -33.75 12.51
CA VAL A 78 -16.19 -32.52 11.82
C VAL A 78 -16.19 -31.35 12.79
N GLU A 79 -15.52 -30.27 12.41
CA GLU A 79 -15.45 -29.04 13.20
C GLU A 79 -16.64 -28.12 12.94
N HIS A 80 -17.18 -28.18 11.71
CA HIS A 80 -18.26 -27.31 11.26
C HIS A 80 -19.19 -28.05 10.28
N ILE A 81 -20.48 -27.76 10.37
CA ILE A 81 -21.51 -28.37 9.50
C ILE A 81 -22.11 -27.27 8.62
N PHE A 82 -22.01 -27.43 7.31
CA PHE A 82 -22.63 -26.53 6.34
C PHE A 82 -23.90 -27.11 5.76
N THR A 83 -24.84 -26.25 5.37
CA THR A 83 -26.02 -26.62 4.58
C THR A 83 -25.96 -26.01 3.18
N ASN A 84 -26.37 -26.80 2.18
CA ASN A 84 -26.47 -26.35 0.80
C ASN A 84 -27.76 -25.53 0.57
N GLY A 85 -27.82 -24.35 1.20
CA GLY A 85 -28.97 -23.46 1.22
C GLY A 85 -29.12 -22.75 2.56
N GLU A 86 -30.16 -21.91 2.65
CA GLU A 86 -30.47 -21.16 3.86
C GLU A 86 -30.91 -22.06 5.03
N LEU A 87 -30.66 -21.59 6.25
CA LEU A 87 -31.07 -22.30 7.46
C LEU A 87 -32.58 -22.12 7.69
N TYR A 88 -33.24 -23.21 8.09
CA TYR A 88 -34.64 -23.20 8.46
C TYR A 88 -34.86 -23.97 9.76
N MET A 89 -35.41 -23.30 10.78
CA MET A 89 -35.72 -23.87 12.10
C MET A 89 -34.59 -24.74 12.67
N ILE A 90 -33.34 -24.30 12.53
CA ILE A 90 -32.16 -25.13 12.81
C ILE A 90 -32.14 -25.65 14.25
N ASP A 91 -32.62 -24.86 15.22
CA ASP A 91 -32.70 -25.24 16.64
C ASP A 91 -33.61 -26.45 16.88
N SER A 92 -34.58 -26.70 16.00
CA SER A 92 -35.47 -27.85 16.07
C SER A 92 -34.83 -29.14 15.52
N PHE A 93 -33.87 -29.01 14.61
CA PHE A 93 -33.24 -30.13 13.91
C PHE A 93 -31.85 -30.48 14.47
N ALA A 94 -31.04 -29.49 14.79
CA ALA A 94 -29.65 -29.63 15.22
C ALA A 94 -29.48 -29.36 16.73
N PHE A 95 -30.35 -29.94 17.56
CA PHE A 95 -30.30 -29.72 19.01
C PHE A 95 -29.29 -30.64 19.72
N GLY A 96 -28.55 -30.07 20.67
CA GLY A 96 -27.62 -30.81 21.51
C GLY A 96 -26.32 -31.23 20.82
N ILE A 97 -25.87 -30.42 19.84
CA ILE A 97 -24.54 -30.49 19.24
C ILE A 97 -23.69 -29.28 19.68
N ASN A 98 -22.37 -29.38 19.56
CA ASN A 98 -21.44 -28.29 19.86
C ASN A 98 -20.95 -27.59 18.59
N CYS A 99 -20.87 -28.32 17.47
CA CYS A 99 -20.46 -27.78 16.18
C CYS A 99 -21.44 -26.71 15.69
N LYS A 100 -20.89 -25.64 15.12
CA LYS A 100 -21.68 -24.60 14.47
C LYS A 100 -22.29 -25.15 13.17
N VAL A 101 -23.55 -24.79 12.92
CA VAL A 101 -24.24 -25.04 11.65
C VAL A 101 -24.47 -23.72 10.93
N SER A 102 -24.08 -23.63 9.67
CA SER A 102 -24.28 -22.41 8.85
C SER A 102 -24.53 -22.72 7.38
N PRO A 103 -25.03 -21.76 6.59
CA PRO A 103 -25.06 -21.90 5.14
C PRO A 103 -23.65 -22.05 4.57
N ILE A 104 -23.53 -22.74 3.43
CA ILE A 104 -22.24 -22.92 2.71
C ILE A 104 -21.56 -21.60 2.31
N SER A 105 -22.31 -20.49 2.22
CA SER A 105 -21.75 -19.15 1.98
C SER A 105 -20.82 -18.67 3.09
N GLU A 106 -20.93 -19.21 4.31
CA GLU A 106 -20.02 -18.93 5.44
C GLU A 106 -18.72 -19.76 5.40
N PHE A 107 -18.51 -20.62 4.39
CA PHE A 107 -17.31 -21.45 4.33
C PHE A 107 -16.02 -20.64 4.15
N PHE A 108 -16.04 -19.62 3.29
CA PHE A 108 -14.82 -18.86 2.99
C PHE A 108 -14.26 -18.09 4.20
N PRO A 109 -15.09 -17.41 5.03
CA PRO A 109 -14.65 -16.89 6.33
C PRO A 109 -13.95 -17.94 7.22
N LEU A 110 -14.51 -19.15 7.33
CA LEU A 110 -13.89 -20.24 8.11
C LEU A 110 -12.52 -20.64 7.54
N MET A 111 -12.41 -20.74 6.20
CA MET A 111 -11.13 -21.03 5.55
C MET A 111 -10.08 -19.95 5.83
N ILE A 112 -10.48 -18.67 5.87
CA ILE A 112 -9.58 -17.58 6.26
C ILE A 112 -9.09 -17.80 7.69
N ASP A 113 -10.00 -18.08 8.64
CA ASP A 113 -9.64 -18.31 10.05
C ASP A 113 -8.63 -19.46 10.21
N TRP A 114 -8.83 -20.56 9.47
CA TRP A 114 -7.86 -21.65 9.41
C TRP A 114 -6.49 -21.18 8.87
N SER A 115 -6.47 -20.43 7.77
CA SER A 115 -5.22 -19.86 7.23
C SER A 115 -4.54 -18.90 8.22
N ARG A 116 -5.30 -18.09 8.98
CA ARG A 116 -4.71 -17.20 10.01
C ARG A 116 -4.09 -17.99 11.16
N ALA A 117 -4.71 -19.11 11.55
CA ALA A 117 -4.19 -19.96 12.61
C ALA A 117 -2.85 -20.62 12.22
N LEU A 118 -2.70 -21.00 10.94
CA LEU A 118 -1.47 -21.58 10.40
C LEU A 118 -0.38 -20.53 10.15
N SER A 119 -0.76 -19.38 9.61
CA SER A 119 0.15 -18.28 9.29
C SER A 119 -0.32 -17.02 10.01
N PRO A 120 0.02 -16.82 11.30
CA PRO A 120 -0.41 -15.66 12.07
C PRO A 120 0.01 -14.33 11.44
N PRO A 121 -0.71 -13.22 11.73
CA PRO A 121 -0.37 -11.90 11.20
C PRO A 121 1.08 -11.49 11.52
N ALA A 122 1.76 -10.95 10.51
CA ALA A 122 3.11 -10.41 10.67
C ALA A 122 3.11 -9.15 11.55
N GLU A 123 4.23 -8.87 12.23
CA GLU A 123 4.44 -7.57 12.88
C GLU A 123 4.56 -6.47 11.81
N VAL A 124 3.68 -5.48 11.88
CA VAL A 124 3.57 -4.41 10.88
C VAL A 124 4.32 -3.18 11.37
N SER A 125 5.22 -2.62 10.54
CA SER A 125 5.92 -1.37 10.86
C SER A 125 5.14 -0.12 10.44
N VAL A 126 4.06 -0.30 9.67
CA VAL A 126 3.26 0.79 9.10
C VAL A 126 2.07 1.09 10.01
N ASN A 127 2.05 2.30 10.59
CA ASN A 127 0.89 2.78 11.32
C ASN A 127 -0.05 3.55 10.37
N ASN A 128 -0.84 2.82 9.59
CA ASN A 128 -1.85 3.43 8.71
C ASN A 128 -3.05 3.91 9.53
N ARG A 129 -2.96 5.08 10.16
CA ARG A 129 -4.15 5.65 10.81
C ARG A 129 -5.22 5.95 9.76
N PRO A 130 -6.49 5.58 9.98
CA PRO A 130 -7.57 6.00 9.09
C PRO A 130 -7.69 7.53 9.12
N ARG A 131 -7.59 8.14 7.94
CA ARG A 131 -7.71 9.59 7.75
C ARG A 131 -9.10 10.10 8.10
N GLN A 132 -9.17 11.32 8.63
CA GLN A 132 -10.38 11.93 9.17
C GLN A 132 -11.07 12.79 8.10
N GLY A 133 -11.87 12.11 7.27
CA GLY A 133 -12.73 12.77 6.27
C GLY A 133 -12.18 12.75 4.86
N ILE A 134 -12.95 13.39 3.97
CA ILE A 134 -12.76 13.30 2.52
C ILE A 134 -12.91 14.69 1.90
N ILE A 135 -11.96 15.09 1.05
CA ILE A 135 -12.07 16.24 0.15
C ILE A 135 -12.28 15.70 -1.27
N ARG A 136 -13.37 16.11 -1.92
CA ARG A 136 -13.67 15.74 -3.31
C ARG A 136 -13.44 16.95 -4.21
N ILE A 137 -12.61 16.76 -5.24
CA ILE A 137 -12.26 17.79 -6.23
C ILE A 137 -12.64 17.25 -7.59
N THR A 138 -13.70 17.79 -8.18
CA THR A 138 -14.15 17.45 -9.52
C THR A 138 -14.05 18.69 -10.41
N ALA A 139 -13.07 18.69 -11.32
CA ALA A 139 -12.78 19.83 -12.18
C ALA A 139 -12.08 19.38 -13.47
N GLU A 140 -12.21 20.15 -14.55
CA GLU A 140 -11.47 19.89 -15.81
C GLU A 140 -9.96 19.85 -15.59
N LYS A 141 -9.46 20.69 -14.68
CA LYS A 141 -8.08 20.70 -14.20
C LYS A 141 -8.06 20.48 -12.68
N PRO A 142 -8.04 19.21 -12.21
CA PRO A 142 -8.08 18.92 -10.77
C PRO A 142 -6.96 19.57 -9.97
N ILE A 143 -5.80 19.78 -10.59
CA ILE A 143 -4.65 20.46 -9.97
C ILE A 143 -4.96 21.89 -9.52
N ASP A 144 -5.81 22.63 -10.24
CA ASP A 144 -6.21 23.99 -9.84
C ASP A 144 -7.04 23.95 -8.55
N GLY A 145 -7.90 22.93 -8.42
CA GLY A 145 -8.66 22.69 -7.18
C GLY A 145 -7.77 22.29 -6.01
N ILE A 146 -6.78 21.42 -6.26
CA ILE A 146 -5.79 21.03 -5.24
C ILE A 146 -5.03 22.25 -4.73
N TRP A 147 -4.54 23.10 -5.64
CA TRP A 147 -3.88 24.35 -5.25
C TRP A 147 -4.81 25.36 -4.61
N ALA A 148 -6.08 25.42 -4.98
CA ALA A 148 -7.05 26.27 -4.28
C ALA A 148 -7.20 25.85 -2.81
N HIS A 149 -7.27 24.55 -2.53
CA HIS A 149 -7.30 24.02 -1.17
C HIS A 149 -6.00 24.25 -0.41
N LEU A 150 -4.83 24.04 -1.03
CA LEU A 150 -3.55 24.40 -0.41
C LEU A 150 -3.50 25.90 -0.11
N ASN A 151 -3.82 26.76 -1.08
CA ASN A 151 -3.79 28.22 -0.93
C ASN A 151 -4.78 28.74 0.12
N GLN A 152 -5.83 28.00 0.48
CA GLN A 152 -6.63 28.35 1.67
C GLN A 152 -5.78 28.31 2.94
N LEU A 153 -4.88 27.34 3.06
CA LEU A 153 -3.97 27.19 4.20
C LEU A 153 -2.87 28.27 4.24
N ALA A 154 -2.66 29.01 3.15
CA ALA A 154 -1.85 30.23 3.15
C ALA A 154 -2.47 31.37 3.98
N SER A 155 -3.73 31.26 4.40
CA SER A 155 -4.35 32.16 5.38
C SER A 155 -4.11 31.64 6.80
N THR A 156 -3.50 32.46 7.66
CA THR A 156 -3.27 32.10 9.07
C THR A 156 -4.58 31.75 9.79
N SER A 157 -5.68 32.45 9.47
CA SER A 157 -7.00 32.16 10.04
C SER A 157 -7.51 30.76 9.67
N LEU A 158 -7.30 30.32 8.43
CA LEU A 158 -7.72 28.98 8.00
C LEU A 158 -6.74 27.89 8.46
N ALA A 159 -5.44 28.20 8.52
CA ALA A 159 -4.44 27.33 9.13
C ALA A 159 -4.74 27.07 10.61
N LYS A 160 -5.21 28.07 11.37
CA LYS A 160 -5.68 27.85 12.75
C LYS A 160 -6.82 26.85 12.81
N LYS A 161 -7.85 27.00 11.96
CA LYS A 161 -8.98 26.06 11.90
C LYS A 161 -8.52 24.63 11.61
N LEU A 162 -7.56 24.46 10.69
CA LEU A 162 -6.94 23.17 10.39
C LEU A 162 -6.28 22.58 11.65
N ILE A 163 -5.39 23.34 12.29
CA ILE A 163 -4.63 22.89 13.46
C ILE A 163 -5.57 22.55 14.62
N THR A 164 -6.51 23.43 14.95
CA THR A 164 -7.52 23.18 15.99
C THR A 164 -8.28 21.88 15.72
N ARG A 165 -8.74 21.65 14.48
CA ARG A 165 -9.41 20.39 14.12
C ARG A 165 -8.51 19.18 14.37
N ARG A 166 -7.26 19.22 13.92
CA ARG A 166 -6.33 18.09 14.08
C ARG A 166 -5.97 17.80 15.55
N TYR A 167 -5.84 18.83 16.38
CA TYR A 167 -5.64 18.67 17.83
C TYR A 167 -6.88 18.04 18.49
N LEU A 168 -8.09 18.50 18.14
CA LEU A 168 -9.33 17.90 18.62
C LEU A 168 -9.45 16.42 18.22
N GLU A 169 -9.15 16.07 16.97
CA GLU A 169 -9.19 14.68 16.46
C GLU A 169 -8.10 13.77 17.04
N SER A 170 -7.04 14.34 17.62
CA SER A 170 -5.96 13.58 18.28
C SER A 170 -6.10 13.53 19.80
N GLY A 171 -7.04 14.29 20.37
CA GLY A 171 -7.22 14.37 21.82
C GLY A 171 -6.07 15.08 22.55
N VAL A 172 -5.25 15.85 21.83
CA VAL A 172 -4.10 16.58 22.39
C VAL A 172 -4.54 17.98 22.79
N GLU A 173 -4.12 18.45 23.97
CA GLU A 173 -4.40 19.81 24.42
C GLU A 173 -3.62 20.83 23.58
N LEU A 174 -4.32 21.87 23.11
CA LEU A 174 -3.75 22.92 22.27
C LEU A 174 -3.70 24.25 23.03
N GLN A 175 -2.49 24.73 23.27
CA GLN A 175 -2.26 26.07 23.83
C GLN A 175 -2.40 27.15 22.76
N GLU A 176 -2.98 28.30 23.10
CA GLU A 176 -3.24 29.38 22.14
C GLU A 176 -1.96 29.93 21.49
N ALA A 177 -0.88 30.11 22.26
CA ALA A 177 0.39 30.60 21.72
C ALA A 177 1.00 29.62 20.70
N LEU A 178 0.84 28.31 20.94
CA LEU A 178 1.28 27.26 20.02
C LEU A 178 0.45 27.26 18.73
N LEU A 179 -0.87 27.44 18.85
CA LEU A 179 -1.78 27.57 17.72
C LEU A 179 -1.38 28.73 16.80
N GLU A 180 -1.13 29.92 17.37
CA GLU A 180 -0.69 31.10 16.61
C GLU A 180 0.61 30.81 15.83
N SER A 181 1.61 30.25 16.51
CA SER A 181 2.91 30.00 15.92
C SER A 181 2.88 28.94 14.82
N LYS A 182 2.23 27.79 15.08
CA LYS A 182 2.04 26.74 14.07
C LYS A 182 1.26 27.26 12.86
N ALA A 183 0.19 28.02 13.08
CA ALA A 183 -0.64 28.55 11.99
C ALA A 183 0.11 29.55 11.11
N ALA A 184 0.95 30.40 11.72
CA ALA A 184 1.83 31.30 10.98
C ALA A 184 2.84 30.52 10.13
N GLY A 185 3.46 29.48 10.71
CA GLY A 185 4.39 28.60 10.02
C GLY A 185 3.75 27.86 8.84
N VAL A 186 2.63 27.16 9.05
CA VAL A 186 1.89 26.48 7.97
C VAL A 186 1.57 27.45 6.83
N ALA A 187 1.01 28.62 7.18
CA ALA A 187 0.64 29.61 6.19
C ALA A 187 1.84 30.15 5.39
N PHE A 188 2.98 30.35 6.04
CA PHE A 188 4.21 30.75 5.38
C PHE A 188 4.73 29.65 4.44
N SER A 189 4.88 28.43 4.95
CA SER A 189 5.38 27.28 4.18
C SER A 189 4.54 26.99 2.93
N VAL A 190 3.22 27.08 3.05
CA VAL A 190 2.31 26.90 1.91
C VAL A 190 2.44 28.02 0.87
N ARG A 191 2.60 29.29 1.28
CA ARG A 191 2.86 30.40 0.35
C ARG A 191 4.17 30.18 -0.42
N SER A 192 5.24 29.85 0.30
CA SER A 192 6.54 29.57 -0.30
C SER A 192 6.44 28.42 -1.30
N ALA A 193 5.75 27.34 -0.95
CA ALA A 193 5.51 26.23 -1.87
C ALA A 193 4.76 26.66 -3.13
N ALA A 194 3.67 27.43 -2.98
CA ALA A 194 2.86 27.90 -4.10
C ALA A 194 3.69 28.76 -5.08
N ASP A 195 4.55 29.64 -4.56
CA ASP A 195 5.42 30.48 -5.39
C ASP A 195 6.39 29.62 -6.22
N TYR A 196 7.03 28.62 -5.60
CA TYR A 196 7.95 27.72 -6.29
C TYR A 196 7.26 26.84 -7.35
N PHE A 197 6.13 26.20 -7.02
CA PHE A 197 5.43 25.35 -7.99
C PHE A 197 4.84 26.16 -9.14
N LYS A 198 4.36 27.38 -8.88
CA LYS A 198 3.84 28.27 -9.94
C LYS A 198 4.95 28.78 -10.87
N SER A 199 6.15 29.03 -10.34
CA SER A 199 7.28 29.48 -11.18
C SER A 199 7.86 28.32 -12.01
N ALA A 200 7.93 27.11 -11.45
CA ALA A 200 8.49 25.92 -12.08
C ALA A 200 7.99 25.66 -13.50
N ALA A 201 6.68 25.77 -13.73
CA ALA A 201 6.03 25.49 -15.03
C ALA A 201 6.52 26.40 -16.18
N ASN A 202 7.08 27.57 -15.88
CA ASN A 202 7.54 28.55 -16.88
C ASN A 202 9.06 28.73 -16.89
N GLU A 203 9.79 27.93 -16.13
CA GLU A 203 11.23 28.05 -15.94
C GLU A 203 12.02 27.10 -16.86
N SER A 204 13.32 27.37 -17.02
CA SER A 204 14.22 26.40 -17.66
C SER A 204 14.30 25.12 -16.83
N LEU A 205 14.63 23.99 -17.45
CA LEU A 205 14.64 22.67 -16.80
C LEU A 205 15.42 22.66 -15.47
N ASN A 206 16.61 23.28 -15.44
CA ASN A 206 17.44 23.34 -14.23
C ASN A 206 16.75 24.11 -13.10
N LYS A 207 16.10 25.23 -13.43
CA LYS A 207 15.37 26.04 -12.45
C LYS A 207 14.10 25.33 -12.00
N ARG A 208 13.39 24.68 -12.92
CA ARG A 208 12.23 23.84 -12.65
C ARG A 208 12.54 22.75 -11.62
N VAL A 209 13.65 22.02 -11.77
CA VAL A 209 14.12 21.04 -10.77
C VAL A 209 14.30 21.67 -9.39
N LEU A 210 14.96 22.84 -9.33
CA LEU A 210 15.20 23.54 -8.07
C LEU A 210 13.91 24.03 -7.42
N SER A 211 13.03 24.63 -8.20
CA SER A 211 11.74 25.12 -7.76
C SER A 211 10.90 23.98 -7.19
N LEU A 212 10.82 22.82 -7.87
CA LEU A 212 10.09 21.66 -7.34
C LEU A 212 10.73 21.08 -6.08
N TYR A 213 12.06 21.04 -5.99
CA TYR A 213 12.74 20.60 -4.77
C TYR A 213 12.41 21.49 -3.58
N TYR A 214 12.59 22.81 -3.71
CA TYR A 214 12.35 23.74 -2.61
C TYR A 214 10.85 23.91 -2.30
N GLY A 215 9.98 23.84 -3.30
CA GLY A 215 8.54 23.82 -3.11
C GLY A 215 8.08 22.59 -2.33
N SER A 216 8.60 21.41 -2.67
CA SER A 216 8.28 20.16 -1.96
C SER A 216 8.82 20.16 -0.53
N LEU A 217 10.02 20.72 -0.32
CA LEU A 217 10.58 20.92 1.02
C LEU A 217 9.69 21.85 1.87
N ALA A 218 9.19 22.93 1.29
CA ALA A 218 8.26 23.84 1.97
C ALA A 218 6.92 23.14 2.31
N LEU A 219 6.39 22.30 1.42
CA LEU A 219 5.20 21.49 1.74
C LEU A 219 5.46 20.47 2.86
N ALA A 220 6.66 19.87 2.92
CA ALA A 220 7.05 18.99 4.03
C ALA A 220 7.12 19.74 5.37
N PHE A 221 7.53 21.01 5.36
CA PHE A 221 7.45 21.86 6.57
C PHE A 221 6.00 22.06 7.00
N ALA A 222 5.10 22.39 6.06
CA ALA A 222 3.68 22.57 6.35
C ALA A 222 3.04 21.30 6.92
N GLU A 223 3.44 20.13 6.42
CA GLU A 223 3.00 18.82 6.93
C GLU A 223 3.40 18.61 8.39
N MET A 224 4.68 18.85 8.72
CA MET A 224 5.16 18.72 10.10
C MET A 224 4.48 19.73 11.03
N LEU A 225 4.32 20.98 10.59
CA LEU A 225 3.74 22.06 11.41
C LEU A 225 2.24 21.87 11.67
N SER A 226 1.49 21.32 10.71
CA SER A 226 0.05 21.09 10.88
C SER A 226 -0.26 19.93 11.83
N ALA A 227 0.71 19.05 12.09
CA ALA A 227 0.51 17.87 12.92
C ALA A 227 0.52 18.18 14.43
N PRO A 228 -0.33 17.51 15.24
CA PRO A 228 -0.38 17.70 16.69
C PRO A 228 0.92 17.38 17.42
N TYR A 229 1.63 16.35 16.96
CA TYR A 229 2.91 15.90 17.52
C TYR A 229 4.13 16.42 16.74
N GLY A 230 3.91 17.34 15.82
CA GLY A 230 4.98 17.97 15.06
C GLY A 230 5.55 19.21 15.75
N PRO A 231 6.54 19.87 15.12
CA PRO A 231 7.27 21.03 15.64
C PRO A 231 6.37 22.18 16.08
N SER A 232 6.83 22.98 17.05
CA SER A 232 6.08 24.08 17.64
C SER A 232 5.92 25.27 16.70
N ASP A 233 6.89 25.51 15.83
CA ASP A 233 6.98 26.71 15.03
C ASP A 233 7.93 26.55 13.84
N LEU A 234 7.94 27.59 13.00
CA LEU A 234 8.76 27.63 11.80
C LEU A 234 10.27 27.60 12.12
N ASP A 235 10.71 28.24 13.21
CA ASP A 235 12.12 28.31 13.59
C ASP A 235 12.67 26.92 13.96
N GLU A 236 11.87 26.09 14.63
CA GLU A 236 12.23 24.71 14.94
C GLU A 236 12.41 23.87 13.67
N VAL A 237 11.48 23.97 12.72
CA VAL A 237 11.53 23.23 11.44
C VAL A 237 12.68 23.69 10.58
N GLU A 238 12.84 25.00 10.38
CA GLU A 238 13.96 25.56 9.63
C GLU A 238 15.29 25.24 10.32
N GLY A 239 15.31 25.20 11.66
CA GLY A 239 16.42 24.73 12.47
C GLY A 239 16.92 23.33 12.09
N MET A 240 16.03 22.45 11.61
CA MET A 240 16.38 21.11 11.13
C MET A 240 17.27 21.16 9.88
N THR A 241 17.08 22.16 9.01
CA THR A 241 17.90 22.34 7.79
C THR A 241 19.26 23.00 8.05
N LYS A 242 19.46 23.66 9.20
CA LYS A 242 20.74 24.31 9.54
C LYS A 242 21.91 23.32 9.60
N ASN A 243 21.62 22.06 9.92
CA ASN A 243 22.59 20.95 9.93
C ASN A 243 22.65 20.20 8.58
N GLY A 244 22.12 20.79 7.51
CA GLY A 244 21.99 20.18 6.19
C GLY A 244 20.64 19.51 5.95
N HIS A 245 20.44 19.04 4.72
CA HIS A 245 19.19 18.38 4.32
C HIS A 245 19.07 16.93 4.81
N GLY A 246 20.15 16.35 5.33
CA GLY A 246 20.20 14.95 5.77
C GLY A 246 20.32 13.92 4.64
N LEU A 247 20.71 14.40 3.46
CA LEU A 247 20.99 13.61 2.27
C LEU A 247 22.37 14.00 1.73
N TYR A 248 23.06 13.07 1.07
CA TYR A 248 24.29 13.34 0.32
C TYR A 248 24.26 12.61 -1.02
N THR A 249 25.12 13.02 -1.94
CA THR A 249 25.30 12.34 -3.24
C THR A 249 26.73 11.83 -3.37
N VAL A 250 26.90 10.67 -4.00
CA VAL A 250 28.19 10.11 -4.40
C VAL A 250 28.15 9.91 -5.92
N PRO A 251 29.09 10.52 -6.68
CA PRO A 251 29.18 10.32 -8.13
C PRO A 251 29.26 8.85 -8.52
N SER A 252 28.72 8.51 -9.69
CA SER A 252 28.82 7.17 -10.23
C SER A 252 30.28 6.78 -10.48
N GLY A 253 30.64 5.56 -10.10
CA GLY A 253 31.93 4.96 -10.47
C GLY A 253 31.94 4.37 -11.89
N THR A 254 30.78 4.24 -12.53
CA THR A 254 30.59 3.55 -13.83
C THR A 254 30.42 4.48 -15.02
N ASP A 255 30.58 5.80 -14.83
CA ASP A 255 30.30 6.82 -15.85
C ASP A 255 28.90 6.71 -16.46
N ASP A 256 27.90 6.61 -15.58
CA ASP A 256 26.48 6.52 -15.92
C ASP A 256 25.64 7.45 -15.02
N PHE A 257 24.57 8.02 -15.59
CA PHE A 257 23.61 8.87 -14.87
C PHE A 257 22.82 8.07 -13.82
N GLY A 258 22.38 6.85 -14.17
CA GLY A 258 21.62 5.98 -13.27
C GLY A 258 22.38 5.65 -11.99
N GLY A 259 23.69 5.46 -12.10
CA GLY A 259 24.61 5.14 -11.00
C GLY A 259 24.88 6.27 -9.99
N LEU A 260 24.38 7.50 -10.19
CA LEU A 260 24.52 8.56 -9.18
C LEU A 260 23.81 8.12 -7.89
N THR A 261 24.55 8.02 -6.79
CA THR A 261 24.01 7.48 -5.54
C THR A 261 23.58 8.60 -4.60
N VAL A 262 22.42 8.43 -3.97
CA VAL A 262 21.89 9.25 -2.88
C VAL A 262 21.98 8.46 -1.58
N GLY A 263 22.55 9.05 -0.54
CA GLY A 263 22.63 8.42 0.78
C GLY A 263 22.04 9.27 1.89
N LEU A 264 21.65 8.60 2.97
CA LEU A 264 21.00 9.19 4.15
C LEU A 264 22.03 9.62 5.19
N LEU A 265 21.70 10.62 6.00
CA LEU A 265 22.48 10.98 7.20
C LEU A 265 21.59 10.96 8.43
N ALA A 266 22.18 10.66 9.59
CA ALA A 266 21.51 10.73 10.90
C ALA A 266 21.16 12.17 11.33
N THR A 267 21.69 13.19 10.66
CA THR A 267 21.47 14.60 10.99
C THR A 267 20.91 15.37 9.80
N GLY A 268 20.17 16.45 10.07
CA GLY A 268 19.55 17.28 9.04
C GLY A 268 18.03 17.11 9.02
N PHE A 269 17.39 17.68 7.99
CA PHE A 269 15.94 17.67 7.87
C PHE A 269 15.35 16.29 7.57
N PHE A 270 15.83 15.61 6.53
CA PHE A 270 15.27 14.35 6.05
C PHE A 270 15.12 13.26 7.14
N PRO A 271 16.13 12.92 7.96
CA PRO A 271 15.97 11.93 9.03
C PRO A 271 14.93 12.34 10.09
N ARG A 272 14.80 13.64 10.38
CA ARG A 272 13.79 14.12 11.34
C ARG A 272 12.39 14.01 10.77
N TRP A 273 12.22 14.34 9.50
CA TRP A 273 10.94 14.20 8.81
C TRP A 273 10.54 12.73 8.66
N VAL A 274 11.46 11.85 8.25
CA VAL A 274 11.23 10.40 8.13
C VAL A 274 10.93 9.76 9.49
N SER A 275 11.64 10.16 10.56
CA SER A 275 11.30 9.73 11.91
C SER A 275 9.92 10.23 12.36
N PHE A 276 9.55 11.47 12.02
CA PHE A 276 8.20 12.00 12.24
C PHE A 276 7.12 11.20 11.49
N LEU A 277 7.42 10.67 10.31
CA LEU A 277 6.54 9.77 9.55
C LEU A 277 6.44 8.35 10.17
N GLY A 278 7.21 8.06 11.23
CA GLY A 278 7.13 6.80 11.98
C GLY A 278 8.18 5.76 11.60
N HIS A 279 9.17 6.12 10.78
CA HIS A 279 10.24 5.20 10.38
C HIS A 279 11.40 5.17 11.38
N ASP A 280 12.07 4.01 11.43
CA ASP A 280 13.30 3.85 12.19
C ASP A 280 14.50 4.44 11.46
N VAL A 281 15.12 5.44 12.09
CA VAL A 281 16.29 6.15 11.56
C VAL A 281 17.58 5.83 12.34
N SER A 282 17.54 4.88 13.28
CA SER A 282 18.68 4.58 14.16
C SER A 282 19.93 4.14 13.40
N ASN A 283 19.74 3.50 12.25
CA ASN A 283 20.80 2.92 11.43
C ASN A 283 21.39 3.91 10.41
N PHE A 284 20.90 5.16 10.36
CA PHE A 284 21.41 6.13 9.40
C PHE A 284 22.84 6.55 9.76
N PRO A 285 23.75 6.67 8.78
CA PRO A 285 25.15 6.96 9.06
C PRO A 285 25.33 8.41 9.50
N ARG A 286 26.28 8.66 10.40
CA ARG A 286 26.61 10.01 10.89
C ARG A 286 27.60 10.76 10.00
N LYS A 287 28.32 10.03 9.15
CA LYS A 287 29.30 10.57 8.20
C LYS A 287 28.77 10.34 6.80
N LYS A 288 29.06 11.27 5.88
CA LYS A 288 28.78 11.09 4.46
C LYS A 288 29.84 10.18 3.84
N ALA A 289 29.42 9.32 2.93
CA ALA A 289 30.35 8.69 2.00
C ALA A 289 30.90 9.75 1.04
N THR A 290 32.16 9.60 0.65
CA THR A 290 32.85 10.48 -0.31
C THR A 290 33.20 9.77 -1.61
N THR A 291 33.34 8.45 -1.54
CA THR A 291 33.63 7.57 -2.66
C THR A 291 32.65 6.41 -2.71
N THR A 292 32.53 5.76 -3.87
CA THR A 292 31.71 4.55 -4.02
C THR A 292 32.18 3.42 -3.10
N SER A 293 33.49 3.32 -2.83
CA SER A 293 34.05 2.31 -1.93
C SER A 293 33.62 2.49 -0.47
N ASP A 294 33.35 3.73 -0.03
CA ASP A 294 32.88 4.01 1.33
C ASP A 294 31.49 3.37 1.58
N LEU A 295 30.66 3.27 0.54
CA LEU A 295 29.30 2.74 0.63
C LEU A 295 29.26 1.27 1.05
N ASN A 296 30.32 0.49 0.77
CA ASN A 296 30.43 -0.92 1.17
C ASN A 296 30.44 -1.10 2.70
N SER A 297 30.74 -0.04 3.46
CA SER A 297 30.74 -0.05 4.92
C SER A 297 29.39 0.31 5.54
N TYR A 298 28.41 0.74 4.74
CA TYR A 298 27.12 1.22 5.23
C TYR A 298 26.06 0.13 5.17
N THR A 299 25.12 0.19 6.10
CA THR A 299 23.99 -0.73 6.15
C THR A 299 23.18 -0.66 4.86
N THR A 300 22.82 -1.83 4.32
CA THR A 300 21.95 -1.93 3.14
C THR A 300 20.69 -1.10 3.31
N GLY A 301 20.28 -0.41 2.24
CA GLY A 301 19.12 0.47 2.23
C GLY A 301 19.37 1.89 2.75
N THR A 302 20.53 2.21 3.33
CA THR A 302 20.85 3.60 3.73
C THR A 302 21.30 4.51 2.57
N PHE A 303 21.39 3.95 1.36
CA PHE A 303 21.66 4.64 0.12
C PHE A 303 20.97 3.92 -1.05
N ALA A 304 20.70 4.65 -2.13
CA ALA A 304 20.10 4.16 -3.36
C ALA A 304 20.65 4.92 -4.57
N SER A 305 20.73 4.27 -5.73
CA SER A 305 21.04 4.96 -6.98
C SER A 305 19.85 5.81 -7.44
N ILE A 306 20.10 6.80 -8.31
CA ILE A 306 19.03 7.59 -8.94
C ILE A 306 18.11 6.67 -9.74
N GLU A 307 18.66 5.67 -10.44
CA GLU A 307 17.87 4.65 -11.13
C GLU A 307 16.90 3.92 -10.17
N GLN A 308 17.38 3.52 -8.99
CA GLN A 308 16.54 2.88 -7.97
C GLN A 308 15.45 3.84 -7.48
N LEU A 309 15.74 5.13 -7.34
CA LEU A 309 14.72 6.13 -7.00
C LEU A 309 13.69 6.35 -8.13
N PHE A 310 14.09 6.28 -9.40
CA PHE A 310 13.12 6.29 -10.51
C PHE A 310 12.25 5.02 -10.51
N SER A 311 12.82 3.88 -10.12
CA SER A 311 12.11 2.60 -10.09
C SER A 311 10.91 2.60 -9.12
N THR A 312 10.84 3.54 -8.18
CA THR A 312 9.71 3.66 -7.23
C THR A 312 8.52 4.46 -7.77
N LEU A 313 8.59 4.99 -8.99
CA LEU A 313 7.55 5.84 -9.58
C LEU A 313 6.69 5.02 -10.57
N PRO A 314 5.50 4.56 -10.18
CA PRO A 314 4.67 3.73 -11.07
C PRO A 314 4.21 4.50 -12.31
N GLU A 315 4.11 5.82 -12.22
CA GLU A 315 3.69 6.68 -13.33
C GLU A 315 4.65 6.67 -14.52
N LEU A 316 5.90 6.26 -14.32
CA LEU A 316 6.86 6.13 -15.42
C LEU A 316 6.58 4.88 -16.26
N GLY A 317 5.95 3.84 -15.70
CA GLY A 317 5.53 2.65 -16.43
C GLY A 317 6.60 2.11 -17.39
N SER A 318 6.24 1.98 -18.67
CA SER A 318 7.16 1.49 -19.71
C SER A 318 8.35 2.41 -19.96
N LEU A 319 8.21 3.73 -19.77
CA LEU A 319 9.30 4.69 -20.01
C LEU A 319 10.50 4.40 -19.10
N TYR A 320 10.27 3.94 -17.87
CA TYR A 320 11.35 3.50 -16.99
C TYR A 320 12.08 2.27 -17.56
N HIS A 321 11.32 1.29 -18.06
CA HIS A 321 11.89 0.06 -18.62
C HIS A 321 12.64 0.29 -19.93
N ASP A 322 12.18 1.23 -20.76
CA ASP A 322 12.84 1.61 -22.01
C ASP A 322 14.22 2.25 -21.77
N VAL A 323 14.45 2.84 -20.58
CA VAL A 323 15.72 3.51 -20.22
C VAL A 323 16.66 2.60 -19.43
N TYR A 324 16.18 1.87 -18.41
CA TYR A 324 17.07 1.16 -17.47
C TYR A 324 17.06 -0.36 -17.59
N GLU A 325 16.08 -0.97 -18.29
CA GLU A 325 15.85 -2.42 -18.31
C GLU A 325 15.83 -3.10 -16.91
N SER A 326 15.71 -2.34 -15.82
CA SER A 326 15.81 -2.84 -14.44
C SER A 326 14.46 -3.21 -13.83
N GLU A 327 14.54 -3.85 -12.66
CA GLU A 327 13.40 -4.24 -11.84
C GLU A 327 12.71 -2.99 -11.25
N PRO A 328 11.38 -2.83 -11.42
CA PRO A 328 10.64 -1.75 -10.80
C PRO A 328 10.50 -2.01 -9.29
N SER A 329 10.36 -0.95 -8.52
CA SER A 329 10.13 -1.02 -7.07
C SER A 329 8.68 -0.72 -6.74
N TRP A 330 7.73 -1.33 -7.47
CA TRP A 330 6.31 -1.26 -7.18
C TRP A 330 5.55 -2.45 -7.79
N VAL A 331 4.38 -2.75 -7.23
CA VAL A 331 3.42 -3.72 -7.78
C VAL A 331 2.02 -3.12 -7.79
N ASN A 332 1.21 -3.48 -8.79
CA ASN A 332 -0.22 -3.17 -8.77
C ASN A 332 -0.95 -4.09 -7.80
N THR A 333 -2.01 -3.57 -7.20
CA THR A 333 -2.85 -4.33 -6.26
C THR A 333 -4.24 -4.53 -6.84
N ALA A 334 -4.73 -5.77 -6.79
CA ALA A 334 -6.07 -6.11 -7.22
C ALA A 334 -6.70 -7.08 -6.23
N PHE A 335 -7.98 -6.89 -5.91
CA PHE A 335 -8.70 -7.82 -5.06
C PHE A 335 -8.78 -9.21 -5.72
N ASP A 336 -8.59 -10.30 -4.97
CA ASP A 336 -8.73 -11.66 -5.54
C ASP A 336 -10.21 -11.97 -5.76
N SER A 337 -10.70 -11.81 -7.00
CA SER A 337 -12.11 -11.99 -7.34
C SER A 337 -12.63 -13.40 -7.01
N GLY A 338 -11.76 -14.41 -6.98
CA GLY A 338 -12.10 -15.75 -6.51
C GLY A 338 -12.51 -15.80 -5.03
N ALA A 339 -11.91 -14.96 -4.19
CA ALA A 339 -12.31 -14.76 -2.79
C ALA A 339 -13.57 -13.87 -2.67
N GLY A 340 -13.69 -12.87 -3.54
CA GLY A 340 -14.58 -11.72 -3.34
C GLY A 340 -16.04 -11.99 -3.55
N TYR A 341 -16.37 -12.87 -4.50
CA TYR A 341 -17.74 -13.29 -4.69
C TYR A 341 -18.30 -13.97 -3.42
N GLN A 342 -17.44 -14.69 -2.70
CA GLN A 342 -17.81 -15.44 -1.50
C GLN A 342 -17.85 -14.56 -0.23
N LEU A 343 -17.21 -13.39 -0.26
CA LEU A 343 -17.11 -12.47 0.89
C LEU A 343 -18.05 -11.25 0.83
N ARG A 344 -18.88 -11.10 -0.21
CA ARG A 344 -19.59 -9.84 -0.52
C ARG A 344 -20.47 -9.26 0.61
N ASN A 345 -20.79 -10.03 1.65
CA ASN A 345 -21.55 -9.61 2.83
C ASN A 345 -20.90 -10.01 4.19
N HIS A 346 -19.63 -10.43 4.20
CA HIS A 346 -18.97 -10.94 5.40
C HIS A 346 -17.79 -10.04 5.78
N HIS A 347 -17.77 -9.58 7.04
CA HIS A 347 -16.60 -8.91 7.59
C HIS A 347 -15.60 -9.97 8.05
N THR A 348 -14.44 -10.02 7.39
CA THR A 348 -13.32 -10.87 7.78
C THR A 348 -12.16 -10.01 8.24
N SER A 349 -11.30 -10.58 9.09
CA SER A 349 -10.08 -9.93 9.58
C SER A 349 -8.93 -9.96 8.56
N SER A 350 -9.09 -10.71 7.46
CA SER A 350 -8.15 -10.76 6.35
C SER A 350 -8.86 -10.84 5.00
N SER A 351 -8.16 -10.47 3.95
CA SER A 351 -8.59 -10.64 2.55
C SER A 351 -7.44 -11.17 1.71
N TYR A 352 -7.74 -11.98 0.70
CA TYR A 352 -6.75 -12.32 -0.33
C TYR A 352 -6.76 -11.27 -1.45
N ILE A 353 -5.57 -10.85 -1.86
CA ILE A 353 -5.36 -9.96 -3.00
C ILE A 353 -4.29 -10.54 -3.93
N ASN A 354 -4.22 -9.96 -5.13
CA ASN A 354 -3.15 -10.18 -6.08
C ASN A 354 -2.23 -8.95 -6.10
N LEU A 355 -0.94 -9.19 -5.94
CA LEU A 355 0.14 -8.27 -6.28
C LEU A 355 0.59 -8.60 -7.70
N ILE A 356 0.48 -7.64 -8.61
CA ILE A 356 0.76 -7.82 -10.04
C ILE A 356 2.02 -7.03 -10.35
N ASP A 357 3.07 -7.72 -10.78
CA ASP A 357 4.31 -7.15 -11.28
C ASP A 357 4.28 -7.15 -12.82
N PRO A 358 4.08 -5.98 -13.46
CA PRO A 358 4.04 -5.88 -14.91
C PRO A 358 5.38 -6.21 -15.58
N SER A 359 6.50 -6.11 -14.85
CA SER A 359 7.83 -6.36 -15.38
C SER A 359 8.23 -7.84 -15.34
N SER A 360 7.55 -8.64 -14.50
CA SER A 360 7.89 -10.03 -14.19
C SER A 360 9.31 -10.25 -13.63
N LYS A 361 9.94 -9.21 -13.08
CA LYS A 361 11.31 -9.22 -12.54
C LYS A 361 11.37 -9.31 -11.01
N LEU A 362 10.27 -9.00 -10.31
CA LEU A 362 10.22 -9.00 -8.84
C LEU A 362 10.29 -10.40 -8.26
N SER A 363 11.10 -10.56 -7.20
CA SER A 363 11.21 -11.80 -6.43
C SER A 363 10.29 -11.84 -5.22
N ILE A 364 9.92 -13.05 -4.77
CA ILE A 364 9.13 -13.25 -3.55
C ILE A 364 9.87 -12.71 -2.32
N ASP A 365 11.19 -12.89 -2.24
CA ASP A 365 12.02 -12.42 -1.13
C ASP A 365 11.95 -10.89 -1.00
N ARG A 366 11.92 -10.17 -2.13
CA ARG A 366 11.82 -8.71 -2.12
C ARG A 366 10.45 -8.20 -1.68
N LEU A 367 9.37 -8.96 -1.95
CA LEU A 367 8.04 -8.67 -1.41
C LEU A 367 7.97 -8.97 0.09
N SER A 368 8.63 -10.05 0.52
CA SER A 368 8.62 -10.54 1.91
C SER A 368 9.52 -9.74 2.86
N SER A 369 10.49 -8.99 2.34
CA SER A 369 11.45 -8.24 3.16
C SER A 369 10.84 -7.02 3.86
N ASN A 370 9.64 -6.60 3.43
CA ASN A 370 8.94 -5.45 3.98
C ASN A 370 8.00 -5.88 5.11
N LYS A 371 8.01 -5.14 6.22
CA LYS A 371 7.15 -5.39 7.39
C LYS A 371 5.73 -4.85 7.17
N TRP A 372 5.06 -5.33 6.11
CA TRP A 372 3.68 -5.01 5.80
C TRP A 372 2.73 -6.04 6.41
N ALA A 373 1.43 -5.72 6.42
CA ALA A 373 0.37 -6.62 6.90
C ALA A 373 0.07 -7.74 5.89
N ILE A 374 1.11 -8.38 5.35
CA ILE A 374 1.03 -9.38 4.28
C ILE A 374 1.58 -10.71 4.78
N SER A 375 0.82 -11.77 4.51
CA SER A 375 1.14 -13.16 4.84
C SER A 375 0.86 -14.06 3.62
N GLU A 376 1.36 -15.30 3.64
CA GLU A 376 1.09 -16.33 2.61
C GLU A 376 1.34 -15.85 1.16
N ILE A 377 2.56 -15.40 0.87
CA ILE A 377 2.92 -14.94 -0.47
C ILE A 377 3.17 -16.15 -1.38
N GLU A 378 2.30 -16.36 -2.37
CA GLU A 378 2.38 -17.46 -3.31
C GLU A 378 2.34 -16.96 -4.76
N ARG A 379 3.28 -17.38 -5.60
CA ARG A 379 3.25 -17.06 -7.02
C ARG A 379 2.15 -17.86 -7.72
N LYS A 380 1.22 -17.19 -8.40
CA LYS A 380 0.24 -17.83 -9.28
C LYS A 380 0.92 -18.21 -10.59
N HIS A 381 0.82 -19.48 -10.95
CA HIS A 381 1.18 -19.95 -12.29
C HIS A 381 -0.01 -19.70 -13.22
N ASP A 382 0.04 -18.61 -13.97
CA ASP A 382 -0.90 -18.34 -15.05
C ASP A 382 -0.16 -18.47 -16.39
N ASN A 383 -0.43 -19.56 -17.12
CA ASN A 383 0.21 -19.85 -18.41
C ASN A 383 -0.17 -18.83 -19.50
N GLY A 384 -1.17 -17.98 -19.28
CA GLY A 384 -1.62 -16.94 -20.22
C GLY A 384 -1.12 -15.53 -19.94
N SER A 385 -0.65 -15.25 -18.72
CA SER A 385 -0.20 -13.91 -18.34
C SER A 385 1.29 -13.70 -18.62
N LYS A 386 1.64 -12.53 -19.17
CA LYS A 386 3.04 -12.09 -19.26
C LYS A 386 3.56 -11.48 -17.95
N GLU A 387 2.65 -11.18 -17.02
CA GLU A 387 2.92 -10.51 -15.76
C GLU A 387 3.06 -11.54 -14.63
N ALA A 388 3.96 -11.27 -13.68
CA ALA A 388 4.08 -12.11 -12.50
C ALA A 388 3.00 -11.71 -11.50
N ILE A 389 2.16 -12.68 -11.13
CA ILE A 389 1.08 -12.47 -10.16
C ILE A 389 1.42 -13.22 -8.89
N PHE A 390 1.43 -12.51 -7.76
CA PHE A 390 1.60 -13.06 -6.43
C PHE A 390 0.30 -12.92 -5.66
N ARG A 391 -0.26 -14.03 -5.21
CA ARG A 391 -1.38 -14.01 -4.27
C ARG A 391 -0.85 -13.82 -2.88
N VAL A 392 -1.52 -12.96 -2.12
CA VAL A 392 -1.15 -12.69 -0.74
C VAL A 392 -2.39 -12.56 0.13
N ARG A 393 -2.26 -12.90 1.41
CA ARG A 393 -3.25 -12.64 2.46
C ARG A 393 -2.90 -11.32 3.14
N VAL A 394 -3.82 -10.36 3.12
CA VAL A 394 -3.68 -9.07 3.82
C VAL A 394 -4.44 -9.14 5.12
N ASP A 395 -3.75 -8.92 6.23
CA ASP A 395 -4.33 -8.84 7.58
C ASP A 395 -4.78 -7.42 7.87
N HIS A 396 -6.04 -7.25 8.26
CA HIS A 396 -6.66 -5.93 8.40
C HIS A 396 -7.65 -5.86 9.57
N ASP A 397 -7.27 -6.45 10.71
CA ASP A 397 -8.09 -6.54 11.94
C ASP A 397 -8.68 -5.20 12.41
N ASN A 398 -7.93 -4.10 12.24
CA ASN A 398 -8.32 -2.76 12.68
C ASN A 398 -8.98 -1.92 11.57
N PHE A 399 -9.27 -2.53 10.42
CA PHE A 399 -9.74 -1.84 9.23
C PHE A 399 -10.95 -2.53 8.61
N GLU A 400 -11.82 -1.72 8.02
CA GLU A 400 -13.00 -2.21 7.31
C GLU A 400 -12.60 -2.90 5.99
N HIS A 401 -11.51 -2.45 5.37
CA HIS A 401 -11.05 -2.94 4.07
C HIS A 401 -9.53 -3.16 4.03
N TRP A 402 -9.11 -4.21 3.33
CA TRP A 402 -7.70 -4.56 3.13
C TRP A 402 -6.82 -3.42 2.65
N HIS A 403 -7.34 -2.55 1.77
CA HIS A 403 -6.57 -1.46 1.16
C HIS A 403 -6.21 -0.37 2.17
N GLN A 404 -6.81 -0.38 3.37
CA GLN A 404 -6.46 0.52 4.47
C GLN A 404 -5.25 -0.01 5.26
N ALA A 405 -5.00 -1.33 5.24
CA ALA A 405 -3.89 -1.96 5.95
C ALA A 405 -2.55 -1.87 5.21
N LEU A 406 -2.56 -1.44 3.94
CA LEU A 406 -1.35 -1.34 3.10
C LEU A 406 -1.05 0.13 2.74
N PRO A 407 0.23 0.52 2.63
CA PRO A 407 0.62 1.86 2.21
C PRO A 407 0.49 2.02 0.69
N LEU A 408 -0.74 2.10 0.22
CA LEU A 408 -1.05 2.15 -1.21
C LEU A 408 -0.92 3.56 -1.77
N HIS A 409 -0.22 3.66 -2.91
CA HIS A 409 -0.13 4.86 -3.73
C HIS A 409 -1.23 4.86 -4.79
N GLN A 410 -1.88 6.01 -4.96
CA GLN A 410 -2.87 6.26 -5.99
C GLN A 410 -2.45 7.49 -6.78
N SER A 411 -2.67 7.45 -8.09
CA SER A 411 -2.22 8.47 -9.01
C SER A 411 -3.22 8.67 -10.15
N PRO A 412 -3.39 9.90 -10.66
CA PRO A 412 -4.22 10.13 -11.85
C PRO A 412 -3.61 9.55 -13.14
N PHE A 413 -2.38 9.05 -13.10
CA PHE A 413 -1.67 8.50 -14.27
C PHE A 413 -1.93 7.01 -14.52
N PHE A 414 -2.57 6.30 -13.58
CA PHE A 414 -2.92 4.89 -13.75
C PHE A 414 -4.18 4.53 -12.97
N GLU A 415 -4.83 3.43 -13.34
CA GLU A 415 -6.00 2.92 -12.62
C GLU A 415 -5.60 2.01 -11.46
N GLY A 416 -6.37 2.06 -10.37
CA GLY A 416 -6.15 1.22 -9.19
C GLY A 416 -5.14 1.81 -8.20
N SER A 417 -4.37 0.94 -7.57
CA SER A 417 -3.39 1.31 -6.54
C SER A 417 -2.11 0.51 -6.67
N ALA A 418 -0.99 1.18 -6.44
CA ALA A 418 0.33 0.58 -6.43
C ALA A 418 0.86 0.46 -5.00
N LEU A 419 1.53 -0.64 -4.69
CA LEU A 419 2.32 -0.80 -3.48
C LEU A 419 3.79 -0.55 -3.83
N ILE A 420 4.37 0.52 -3.29
CA ILE A 420 5.75 0.93 -3.58
C ILE A 420 6.70 0.20 -2.64
N LEU A 421 7.70 -0.47 -3.19
CA LEU A 421 8.77 -1.12 -2.44
C LEU A 421 9.83 -0.08 -2.08
N PRO A 422 10.22 0.03 -0.79
CA PRO A 422 11.20 1.00 -0.36
C PRO A 422 12.60 0.66 -0.91
N VAL A 423 13.26 1.66 -1.47
CA VAL A 423 14.66 1.55 -1.94
C VAL A 423 15.64 2.34 -1.08
N LEU A 424 15.14 3.29 -0.28
CA LEU A 424 15.94 4.21 0.52
C LEU A 424 15.34 4.35 1.92
N GLY A 425 16.08 3.93 2.94
CA GLY A 425 15.78 4.10 4.35
C GLY A 425 14.56 3.34 4.87
N GLY A 426 14.04 2.37 4.11
CA GLY A 426 12.76 1.72 4.43
C GLY A 426 11.54 2.61 4.16
N VAL A 427 11.75 3.80 3.58
CA VAL A 427 10.71 4.82 3.35
C VAL A 427 9.88 4.45 2.12
N PHE A 428 8.56 4.43 2.28
CA PHE A 428 7.60 4.10 1.22
C PHE A 428 6.66 5.26 0.88
N GLU A 429 6.69 6.37 1.63
CA GLU A 429 5.90 7.56 1.32
C GLU A 429 6.40 8.18 0.02
N TYR A 430 5.53 8.19 -0.99
CA TYR A 430 5.81 8.75 -2.32
C TYR A 430 6.50 10.11 -2.23
N ARG A 431 5.93 11.04 -1.45
CA ARG A 431 6.47 12.40 -1.28
C ARG A 431 7.89 12.46 -0.70
N ALA A 432 8.27 11.51 0.17
CA ALA A 432 9.61 11.47 0.77
C ALA A 432 10.65 10.90 -0.20
N VAL A 433 10.28 9.86 -0.95
CA VAL A 433 11.13 9.30 -2.01
C VAL A 433 11.31 10.31 -3.15
N SER A 434 10.22 10.97 -3.59
CA SER A 434 10.28 12.05 -4.58
C SER A 434 11.15 13.23 -4.14
N LEU A 435 11.11 13.61 -2.86
CA LEU A 435 12.00 14.66 -2.34
C LEU A 435 13.48 14.24 -2.44
N SER A 436 13.79 12.97 -2.19
CA SER A 436 15.15 12.43 -2.31
C SER A 436 15.64 12.43 -3.75
N LEU A 437 14.77 12.10 -4.71
CA LEU A 437 15.06 12.19 -6.13
C LEU A 437 15.25 13.65 -6.60
N LEU A 438 14.35 14.55 -6.20
CA LEU A 438 14.47 15.98 -6.46
C LEU A 438 15.74 16.57 -5.84
N TYR A 439 16.13 16.12 -4.65
CA TYR A 439 17.41 16.50 -4.04
C TYR A 439 18.58 16.10 -4.95
N ALA A 440 18.63 14.85 -5.40
CA ALA A 440 19.69 14.34 -6.26
C ALA A 440 19.79 15.13 -7.58
N LEU A 441 18.65 15.33 -8.25
CA LEU A 441 18.58 16.15 -9.47
C LEU A 441 19.01 17.60 -9.18
N SER A 442 18.61 18.18 -8.03
CA SER A 442 19.01 19.54 -7.64
C SER A 442 20.52 19.68 -7.46
N ILE A 443 21.20 18.62 -6.98
CA ILE A 443 22.65 18.60 -6.84
C ILE A 443 23.29 18.50 -8.21
N LEU A 444 22.77 17.63 -9.08
CA LEU A 444 23.27 17.42 -10.43
C LEU A 444 23.26 18.72 -11.25
N VAL A 445 22.10 19.41 -11.31
CA VAL A 445 21.93 20.63 -12.12
C VAL A 445 22.72 21.84 -11.58
N ARG A 446 23.09 21.84 -10.30
CA ARG A 446 23.84 22.95 -9.66
C ARG A 446 25.34 22.71 -9.60
N TYR A 447 25.74 21.50 -9.25
CA TYR A 447 27.12 21.19 -8.85
C TYR A 447 27.82 20.22 -9.81
N MET A 448 27.10 19.62 -10.77
CA MET A 448 27.66 18.69 -11.75
C MET A 448 27.29 19.08 -13.19
N PRO A 449 27.59 20.31 -13.64
CA PRO A 449 27.16 20.82 -14.94
C PRO A 449 27.68 20.00 -16.14
N SER A 450 28.86 19.38 -16.03
CA SER A 450 29.39 18.51 -17.09
C SER A 450 28.56 17.24 -17.27
N ALA A 451 28.17 16.60 -16.17
CA ALA A 451 27.30 15.44 -16.17
C ALA A 451 25.90 15.81 -16.69
N TRP A 452 25.36 16.95 -16.24
CA TRP A 452 24.06 17.42 -16.70
C TRP A 452 23.99 17.72 -18.20
N ARG A 453 25.07 18.28 -18.78
CA ARG A 453 25.13 18.52 -20.24
C ARG A 453 25.06 17.23 -21.06
N ARG A 454 25.56 16.11 -20.53
CA ARG A 454 25.43 14.80 -21.20
C ARG A 454 23.97 14.37 -21.26
N VAL A 455 23.19 14.68 -20.21
CA VAL A 455 21.73 14.44 -20.19
C VAL A 455 20.99 15.37 -21.15
N GLU A 456 21.33 16.67 -21.23
CA GLU A 456 20.58 17.61 -22.06
C GLU A 456 20.70 17.40 -23.58
N GLY A 457 21.72 16.64 -24.02
CA GLY A 457 21.92 16.35 -25.45
C GLY A 457 23.30 15.78 -25.77
N GLY A 458 23.90 15.06 -24.82
CA GLY A 458 25.11 14.29 -25.04
C GLY A 458 24.79 12.81 -25.14
N ASP A 459 25.64 12.00 -24.55
CA ASP A 459 25.60 10.53 -24.56
C ASP A 459 24.77 9.91 -23.42
N TRP A 460 24.04 10.73 -22.65
CA TRP A 460 23.09 10.32 -21.61
C TRP A 460 21.68 10.88 -21.89
N ASP A 461 21.39 11.21 -23.16
CA ASP A 461 20.19 11.93 -23.56
C ASP A 461 18.89 11.11 -23.43
N GLU A 462 18.99 9.78 -23.37
CA GLU A 462 17.90 8.86 -23.08
C GLU A 462 17.21 9.19 -21.74
N HIS A 463 17.97 9.71 -20.76
CA HIS A 463 17.43 10.06 -19.44
C HIS A 463 16.67 11.39 -19.43
N LEU A 464 16.84 12.26 -20.43
CA LEU A 464 16.23 13.59 -20.43
C LEU A 464 14.70 13.51 -20.43
N THR A 465 14.14 12.62 -21.25
CA THR A 465 12.69 12.41 -21.35
C THR A 465 12.14 11.85 -20.04
N LEU A 466 12.86 10.91 -19.42
CA LEU A 466 12.52 10.35 -18.12
C LEU A 466 12.46 11.42 -17.02
N VAL A 467 13.48 12.30 -16.98
CA VAL A 467 13.53 13.42 -16.02
C VAL A 467 12.36 14.37 -16.26
N LYS A 468 12.11 14.80 -17.50
CA LYS A 468 11.01 15.71 -17.83
C LYS A 468 9.65 15.15 -17.40
N MET A 469 9.37 13.89 -17.75
CA MET A 469 8.14 13.20 -17.36
C MET A 469 8.01 13.15 -15.83
N THR A 470 9.10 12.86 -15.13
CA THR A 470 9.11 12.85 -13.65
C THR A 470 8.75 14.22 -13.06
N LEU A 471 9.27 15.32 -13.62
CA LEU A 471 8.90 16.65 -13.14
C LEU A 471 7.43 16.98 -13.42
N ASP A 472 6.89 16.58 -14.58
CA ASP A 472 5.47 16.73 -14.91
C ASP A 472 4.58 15.94 -13.93
N ILE A 473 4.97 14.71 -13.61
CA ILE A 473 4.31 13.87 -12.59
C ILE A 473 4.35 14.58 -11.23
N PHE A 474 5.52 15.06 -10.80
CA PHE A 474 5.70 15.68 -9.50
C PHE A 474 4.90 16.98 -9.35
N GLU A 475 4.80 17.80 -10.40
CA GLU A 475 3.93 18.99 -10.42
C GLU A 475 2.46 18.65 -10.22
N ARG A 476 2.02 17.49 -10.68
CA ARG A 476 0.64 17.02 -10.54
C ARG A 476 0.38 16.29 -9.23
N VAL A 477 1.27 15.39 -8.82
CA VAL A 477 1.02 14.40 -7.75
C VAL A 477 1.45 14.91 -6.37
N LEU A 478 2.60 15.59 -6.27
CA LEU A 478 3.11 16.02 -4.96
C LEU A 478 2.17 17.00 -4.24
N PRO A 479 1.57 18.02 -4.89
CA PRO A 479 0.64 18.90 -4.21
C PRO A 479 -0.57 18.15 -3.61
N GLU A 480 -1.06 17.12 -4.30
CA GLU A 480 -2.17 16.29 -3.80
C GLU A 480 -1.75 15.45 -2.59
N GLN A 481 -0.60 14.78 -2.69
CA GLN A 481 -0.02 13.97 -1.60
C GLN A 481 0.24 14.82 -0.34
N PHE A 482 0.74 16.03 -0.51
CA PHE A 482 0.95 16.96 0.60
C PHE A 482 -0.36 17.53 1.13
N LEU A 483 -1.31 17.91 0.28
CA LEU A 483 -2.63 18.37 0.74
C LEU A 483 -3.30 17.30 1.61
N GLU A 484 -3.28 16.06 1.15
CA GLU A 484 -3.78 14.89 1.86
C GLU A 484 -3.14 14.73 3.25
N SER A 485 -1.81 14.83 3.33
CA SER A 485 -1.09 14.68 4.59
C SER A 485 -1.26 15.88 5.53
N ILE A 486 -1.13 17.11 5.02
CA ILE A 486 -1.30 18.36 5.77
C ILE A 486 -2.70 18.43 6.37
N THR A 487 -3.72 17.98 5.63
CA THR A 487 -5.11 17.99 6.09
C THR A 487 -5.50 16.75 6.90
N ASP A 488 -4.79 15.62 6.81
CA ASP A 488 -5.23 14.33 7.37
C ASP A 488 -6.58 13.87 6.80
N GLN A 489 -6.85 14.19 5.53
CA GLN A 489 -8.10 13.85 4.85
C GLN A 489 -7.79 13.19 3.52
N ARG A 490 -8.57 12.18 3.13
CA ARG A 490 -8.41 11.57 1.81
C ARG A 490 -8.79 12.56 0.71
N ILE A 491 -7.94 12.68 -0.31
CA ILE A 491 -8.22 13.51 -1.48
C ILE A 491 -8.71 12.61 -2.61
N TYR A 492 -9.88 12.94 -3.15
CA TYR A 492 -10.38 12.34 -4.38
C TYR A 492 -10.47 13.42 -5.45
N SER A 493 -9.46 13.46 -6.33
CA SER A 493 -9.41 14.39 -7.44
C SER A 493 -9.69 13.67 -8.77
N LYS A 494 -10.70 14.13 -9.53
CA LYS A 494 -11.10 13.51 -10.81
C LYS A 494 -11.53 14.56 -11.83
N VAL A 495 -11.36 14.23 -13.10
CA VAL A 495 -11.94 14.98 -14.22
C VAL A 495 -13.42 14.56 -14.38
N PRO A 496 -14.35 15.48 -14.70
CA PRO A 496 -15.72 15.10 -14.99
C PRO A 496 -15.79 14.02 -16.09
N GLY A 497 -16.53 12.93 -15.82
CA GLY A 497 -16.75 11.85 -16.78
C GLY A 497 -15.71 10.72 -16.78
N THR A 498 -14.67 10.79 -15.94
CA THR A 498 -13.77 9.64 -15.69
C THR A 498 -14.32 8.79 -14.53
N PHE A 499 -14.52 7.50 -14.75
CA PHE A 499 -15.13 6.59 -13.77
C PHE A 499 -14.22 6.25 -12.58
#